data_AF-A0A1A8WP61-F1
#
_entry.id   AF-A0A1A8WP61-F1
#
_cell.length_a   1.000
_cell.length_b   1.000
_cell.length_c   1.000
_cell.angle_alpha   90.00
_cell.angle_beta   90.00
_cell.angle_gamma   90.00
#
_symmetry.space_group_name_H-M   'P 1'
#
loop_
_entity.id
_entity.type
_entity.pdbx_description
1 polymer ?
#
loop_
_entity_poly.entity_id
_entity_poly.type
_entity_poly.pdbx_seq_one_letter_code
_entity_poly.pdbx_strand_id
1 'polypeptide(L)'
;MAPSTFKKENIMQTFEKTCEIKEFTKSSYLLEPLKNEDSSLYQIACFLEGSYNSSHLMQKFHTHISYCEYLNEWLNNKMITYTADGTKCDSLILWEKYIEKLWLLLYNDSDREKWCAFFLLYKFSSFGSRFNMYAYKKVKILQNLLGISNTNSERNSNNRKIHIHYDSAEDYRST
;
A
#
# COMPACT_ATOMS: atom_id res chain seq x y z
N MET A 1 34.81 21.37 3.30
CA MET A 1 33.39 21.07 3.57
C MET A 1 33.19 19.58 3.41
N ALA A 2 32.89 18.86 4.50
CA ALA A 2 32.51 17.45 4.38
C ALA A 2 31.17 17.35 3.63
N PRO A 3 30.97 16.38 2.73
CA PRO A 3 29.67 16.19 2.12
C PRO A 3 28.69 15.85 3.23
N SER A 4 27.62 16.64 3.37
CA SER A 4 26.56 16.34 4.31
C SER A 4 25.90 15.04 3.87
N THR A 5 26.32 13.92 4.45
CA THR A 5 25.67 12.64 4.28
C THR A 5 24.25 12.79 4.85
N PHE A 6 23.25 12.86 3.97
CA PHE A 6 21.86 12.83 4.40
C PHE A 6 21.62 11.50 5.09
N LYS A 7 21.50 11.53 6.42
CA LYS A 7 21.09 10.35 7.19
C LYS A 7 19.68 9.97 6.76
N LYS A 8 19.48 8.69 6.48
CA LYS A 8 18.19 8.12 6.06
C LYS A 8 17.05 8.53 6.99
N GLU A 9 17.28 8.49 8.30
CA GLU A 9 16.29 8.83 9.32
C GLU A 9 15.82 10.29 9.19
N ASN A 10 16.73 11.20 8.84
CA ASN A 10 16.39 12.61 8.63
C ASN A 10 15.49 12.79 7.40
N ILE A 11 15.70 11.99 6.35
CA ILE A 11 14.83 11.99 5.17
C ILE A 11 13.47 11.40 5.52
N MET A 12 13.43 10.26 6.20
CA MET A 12 12.15 9.63 6.57
C MET A 12 11.28 10.53 7.46
N GLN A 13 11.89 11.35 8.32
CA GLN A 13 11.17 12.34 9.13
C GLN A 13 10.52 13.45 8.29
N THR A 14 10.95 13.70 7.05
CA THR A 14 10.31 14.72 6.20
C THR A 14 8.97 14.26 5.64
N PHE A 15 8.74 12.95 5.57
CA PHE A 15 7.49 12.39 5.05
C PHE A 15 6.26 12.75 5.89
N GLU A 16 6.46 13.05 7.17
CA GLU A 16 5.40 13.43 8.10
C GLU A 16 5.21 14.95 8.22
N LYS A 17 5.83 15.73 7.34
CA LYS A 17 5.76 17.21 7.40
C LYS A 17 4.69 17.81 6.51
N THR A 18 4.32 17.14 5.43
CA THR A 18 3.35 17.65 4.44
C THR A 18 2.15 16.74 4.35
N CYS A 19 0.99 17.28 4.71
CA CYS A 19 -0.31 16.64 4.56
C CYS A 19 -1.23 17.64 3.88
N GLU A 20 -1.45 17.45 2.58
CA GLU A 20 -2.37 18.25 1.80
C GLU A 20 -2.99 17.36 0.73
N ILE A 21 -4.24 16.93 0.98
CA ILE A 21 -5.04 16.21 0.01
C ILE A 21 -5.89 17.26 -0.72
N LYS A 22 -5.61 17.47 -2.00
CA LYS A 22 -6.37 18.41 -2.82
C LYS A 22 -7.81 17.94 -2.96
N GLU A 23 -8.77 18.85 -2.75
CA GLU A 23 -10.19 18.54 -2.93
C GLU A 23 -10.51 18.15 -4.37
N PHE A 24 -11.59 17.39 -4.54
CA PHE A 24 -12.10 16.91 -5.84
C PHE A 24 -11.10 16.05 -6.64
N THR A 25 -10.11 15.47 -5.97
CA THR A 25 -9.20 14.48 -6.55
C THR A 25 -9.65 13.05 -6.26
N LYS A 26 -9.17 12.08 -7.05
CA LYS A 26 -9.38 10.65 -6.78
C LYS A 26 -8.93 10.26 -5.36
N SER A 27 -7.82 10.82 -4.89
CA SER A 27 -7.34 10.64 -3.51
C SER A 27 -8.36 11.17 -2.51
N SER A 28 -8.90 12.39 -2.72
CA SER A 28 -9.89 12.96 -1.79
C SER A 28 -11.16 12.11 -1.66
N TYR A 29 -11.67 11.57 -2.78
CA TYR A 29 -12.84 10.69 -2.75
C TYR A 29 -12.56 9.34 -2.11
N LEU A 30 -11.36 8.76 -2.34
CA LEU A 30 -10.97 7.51 -1.70
C LEU A 30 -10.87 7.66 -0.18
N LEU A 31 -10.36 8.81 0.30
CA LEU A 31 -10.02 9.04 1.70
C LEU A 31 -11.12 9.72 2.52
N GLU A 32 -12.17 10.23 1.87
CA GLU A 32 -13.29 10.89 2.53
C GLU A 32 -13.88 10.07 3.70
N PRO A 33 -14.14 8.75 3.57
CA PRO A 33 -14.71 7.97 4.68
C PRO A 33 -13.78 7.93 5.91
N LEU A 34 -12.46 7.99 5.71
CA LEU A 34 -11.50 7.89 6.81
C LEU A 34 -11.45 9.14 7.69
N LYS A 35 -11.87 10.31 7.18
CA LYS A 35 -11.79 11.59 7.93
C LYS A 35 -12.43 11.50 9.32
N ASN A 36 -13.52 10.76 9.43
CA ASN A 36 -14.30 10.61 10.65
C ASN A 36 -14.23 9.21 11.27
N GLU A 37 -13.82 8.19 10.49
CA GLU A 37 -13.80 6.79 10.94
C GLU A 37 -12.44 6.35 11.50
N ASP A 38 -11.34 6.85 10.92
CA ASP A 38 -9.99 6.44 11.31
C ASP A 38 -8.97 7.53 11.01
N SER A 39 -8.87 8.49 11.93
CA SER A 39 -7.98 9.65 11.81
C SER A 39 -6.51 9.25 11.67
N SER A 40 -6.08 8.16 12.31
CA SER A 40 -4.70 7.65 12.19
C SER A 40 -4.43 7.14 10.78
N LEU A 41 -5.35 6.35 10.20
CA LEU A 41 -5.19 5.85 8.83
C LEU A 41 -5.30 6.99 7.81
N TYR A 42 -6.22 7.94 8.03
CA TYR A 42 -6.32 9.16 7.20
C TYR A 42 -5.02 9.95 7.21
N GLN A 43 -4.40 10.14 8.38
CA GLN A 43 -3.16 10.87 8.51
C GLN A 43 -2.00 10.18 7.78
N ILE A 44 -1.90 8.85 7.88
CA ILE A 44 -0.91 8.06 7.12
C ILE A 44 -1.13 8.25 5.61
N ALA A 45 -2.37 8.15 5.15
CA ALA A 45 -2.72 8.35 3.74
C ALA A 45 -2.34 9.74 3.23
N CYS A 46 -2.60 10.77 4.04
CA CYS A 46 -2.28 12.15 3.71
C CYS A 46 -0.77 12.38 3.59
N PHE A 47 0.02 11.84 4.52
CA PHE A 47 1.47 11.89 4.47
C PHE A 47 2.04 11.11 3.29
N LEU A 48 1.45 9.97 2.93
CA LEU A 48 1.83 9.24 1.74
C LEU A 48 1.67 10.10 0.48
N GLU A 49 0.52 10.74 0.29
CA GLU A 49 0.28 11.58 -0.89
C GLU A 49 1.25 12.78 -0.95
N GLY A 50 1.43 13.50 0.16
CA GLY A 50 2.37 14.61 0.24
C GLY A 50 3.82 14.18 -0.04
N SER A 51 4.23 13.06 0.53
CA SER A 51 5.58 12.50 0.38
C SER A 51 5.83 11.98 -1.03
N TYR A 52 4.84 11.32 -1.63
CA TYR A 52 4.96 10.81 -3.00
C TYR A 52 5.17 11.95 -4.00
N ASN A 53 4.48 13.08 -3.78
CA ASN A 53 4.56 14.25 -4.66
C ASN A 53 5.87 15.02 -4.49
N SER A 54 6.31 15.22 -3.26
CA SER A 54 7.52 16.00 -2.95
C SER A 54 8.82 15.22 -3.21
N SER A 55 8.84 13.92 -2.88
CA SER A 55 10.03 13.08 -3.02
C SER A 55 10.40 12.82 -4.48
N HIS A 56 9.42 12.83 -5.38
CA HIS A 56 9.66 12.75 -6.81
C HIS A 56 10.59 13.88 -7.30
N LEU A 57 10.35 15.11 -6.85
CA LEU A 57 11.20 16.26 -7.18
C LEU A 57 12.59 16.07 -6.59
N MET A 58 12.69 15.63 -5.33
CA MET A 58 13.97 15.43 -4.66
C MET A 58 14.82 14.33 -5.29
N GLN A 59 14.21 13.24 -5.76
CA GLN A 59 14.91 12.16 -6.44
C GLN A 59 15.59 12.64 -7.72
N LYS A 60 14.96 13.56 -8.47
CA LYS A 60 15.56 14.16 -9.67
C LYS A 60 16.82 14.97 -9.36
N PHE A 61 16.85 15.65 -8.21
CA PHE A 61 18.01 16.45 -7.79
C PHE A 61 19.08 15.63 -7.07
N HIS A 62 18.71 14.52 -6.43
CA HIS A 62 19.59 13.70 -5.61
C HIS A 62 19.54 12.23 -6.04
N THR A 63 20.05 11.95 -7.24
CA THR A 63 20.03 10.60 -7.85
C THR A 63 20.75 9.51 -7.05
N HIS A 64 21.64 9.89 -6.12
CA HIS A 64 22.34 8.98 -5.22
C HIS A 64 21.52 8.61 -3.97
N ILE A 65 20.35 9.23 -3.76
CA ILE A 65 19.47 8.98 -2.63
C ILE A 65 18.26 8.18 -3.10
N SER A 66 18.06 7.00 -2.50
CA SER A 66 16.93 6.13 -2.78
C SER A 66 15.65 6.58 -2.08
N TYR A 67 15.09 7.73 -2.46
CA TYR A 67 13.83 8.23 -1.89
C TYR A 67 12.69 7.22 -1.96
N CYS A 68 12.61 6.43 -3.04
CA CYS A 68 11.58 5.42 -3.19
C CYS A 68 11.74 4.26 -2.18
N GLU A 69 12.98 3.82 -1.93
CA GLU A 69 13.26 2.79 -0.92
C GLU A 69 12.90 3.29 0.47
N TYR A 70 13.26 4.53 0.79
CA TYR A 70 12.95 5.12 2.09
C TYR A 70 11.45 5.33 2.28
N LEU A 71 10.71 5.72 1.24
CA LEU A 71 9.26 5.86 1.30
C LEU A 71 8.57 4.50 1.49
N ASN A 72 9.02 3.47 0.77
CA ASN A 72 8.53 2.10 0.95
C ASN A 72 8.79 1.59 2.38
N GLU A 73 9.99 1.83 2.92
CA GLU A 73 10.32 1.44 4.27
C GLU A 73 9.49 2.18 5.32
N TRP A 74 9.36 3.50 5.17
CA TRP A 74 8.52 4.31 6.04
C TRP A 74 7.08 3.77 6.05
N LEU A 75 6.53 3.49 4.88
CA LEU A 75 5.15 3.01 4.76
C LEU A 75 4.97 1.59 5.35
N ASN A 76 5.95 0.70 5.17
CA ASN A 76 5.96 -0.62 5.81
C ASN A 76 6.01 -0.50 7.35
N ASN A 77 6.80 0.43 7.89
CA ASN A 77 6.84 0.67 9.35
C ASN A 77 5.50 1.21 9.88
N LYS A 78 4.84 2.09 9.12
CA LYS A 78 3.48 2.56 9.44
C LYS A 78 2.46 1.43 9.41
N MET A 79 2.54 0.53 8.45
CA MET A 79 1.68 -0.65 8.35
C MET A 79 1.81 -1.55 9.59
N ILE A 80 3.04 -1.88 9.98
CA ILE A 80 3.32 -2.70 11.16
C ILE A 80 2.73 -2.03 12.41
N THR A 81 2.98 -0.73 12.57
CA THR A 81 2.50 0.01 13.74
C THR A 81 0.98 0.06 13.80
N TYR A 82 0.33 0.35 12.67
CA TYR A 82 -1.13 0.45 12.58
C TYR A 82 -1.84 -0.91 12.76
N THR A 83 -1.23 -2.01 12.29
CA THR A 83 -1.82 -3.35 12.38
C THR A 83 -1.45 -4.11 13.66
N ALA A 84 -0.37 -3.73 14.34
CA ALA A 84 0.00 -4.28 15.64
C ALA A 84 -0.93 -3.82 16.77
N ASP A 85 -1.64 -2.70 16.57
CA ASP A 85 -2.68 -2.22 17.47
C ASP A 85 -3.88 -3.18 17.39
N GLY A 86 -3.85 -4.21 18.24
CA GLY A 86 -4.84 -5.31 18.29
C GLY A 86 -6.26 -4.87 18.64
N THR A 87 -6.51 -3.57 18.75
CA THR A 87 -7.83 -2.96 18.94
C THR A 87 -8.69 -3.03 17.67
N LYS A 88 -8.09 -3.06 16.48
CA LYS A 88 -8.81 -3.08 15.19
C LYS A 88 -8.61 -4.41 14.48
N CYS A 89 -9.56 -5.34 14.67
CA CYS A 89 -9.60 -6.65 13.99
C CYS A 89 -9.57 -6.56 12.46
N ASP A 90 -9.95 -5.41 11.90
CA ASP A 90 -10.01 -5.16 10.45
C ASP A 90 -8.92 -4.20 9.96
N SER A 91 -7.90 -3.89 10.78
CA SER A 91 -6.82 -2.96 10.43
C SER A 91 -6.14 -3.31 9.10
N LEU A 92 -5.86 -4.59 8.85
CA LEU A 92 -5.29 -5.01 7.57
C LEU A 92 -6.24 -4.74 6.39
N ILE A 93 -7.54 -5.00 6.56
CA ILE A 93 -8.54 -4.76 5.51
C ILE A 93 -8.64 -3.27 5.21
N LEU A 94 -8.61 -2.42 6.24
CA LEU A 94 -8.61 -0.96 6.07
C LEU A 94 -7.32 -0.49 5.38
N TRP A 95 -6.17 -1.05 5.74
CA TRP A 95 -4.89 -0.76 5.10
C TRP A 95 -4.91 -1.07 3.60
N GLU A 96 -5.33 -2.28 3.23
CA GLU A 96 -5.47 -2.70 1.84
C GLU A 96 -6.48 -1.83 1.08
N LYS A 97 -7.62 -1.51 1.72
CA LYS A 97 -8.69 -0.72 1.11
C LYS A 97 -8.25 0.71 0.82
N TYR A 98 -7.48 1.34 1.67
CA TYR A 98 -7.19 2.78 1.57
C TYR A 98 -5.75 3.08 1.21
N ILE A 99 -4.77 2.52 1.91
CA ILE A 99 -3.36 2.86 1.71
C ILE A 99 -2.80 2.23 0.44
N GLU A 100 -3.04 0.93 0.22
CA GLU A 100 -2.56 0.28 -1.00
C GLU A 100 -3.27 0.81 -2.24
N LYS A 101 -4.59 1.03 -2.16
CA LYS A 101 -5.33 1.67 -3.25
C LYS A 101 -4.84 3.08 -3.54
N LEU A 102 -4.54 3.88 -2.51
CA LEU A 102 -3.98 5.23 -2.71
C LEU A 102 -2.64 5.16 -3.43
N TRP A 103 -1.73 4.27 -3.01
CA TRP A 103 -0.46 4.11 -3.72
C TRP A 103 -0.67 3.75 -5.19
N LEU A 104 -1.55 2.79 -5.47
CA LEU A 104 -1.85 2.39 -6.85
C LEU A 104 -2.44 3.53 -7.67
N LEU A 105 -3.28 4.38 -7.07
CA LEU A 105 -3.80 5.58 -7.72
C LEU A 105 -2.65 6.56 -8.04
N LEU A 106 -1.75 6.81 -7.09
CA LEU A 106 -0.61 7.72 -7.27
C LEU A 106 0.40 7.20 -8.31
N TYR A 107 0.61 5.89 -8.36
CA TYR A 107 1.51 5.23 -9.31
C TYR A 107 0.94 5.16 -10.74
N ASN A 108 -0.37 4.97 -10.87
CA ASN A 108 -1.03 4.84 -12.18
C ASN A 108 -1.60 6.16 -12.71
N ASP A 109 -1.41 7.28 -12.02
CA ASP A 109 -1.80 8.59 -12.51
C ASP A 109 -1.03 8.91 -13.79
N SER A 110 -1.76 9.11 -14.90
CA SER A 110 -1.19 9.40 -16.21
C SER A 110 -0.45 10.73 -16.26
N ASP A 111 -0.83 11.66 -15.39
CA ASP A 111 -0.28 13.01 -15.35
C ASP A 111 1.00 13.06 -14.50
N ARG A 112 1.45 11.91 -13.97
CA ARG A 112 2.60 11.79 -13.09
C ARG A 112 3.63 10.82 -13.64
N GLU A 113 4.89 11.11 -13.37
CA GLU A 113 5.98 10.19 -13.68
C GLU A 113 5.94 8.99 -12.72
N LYS A 114 6.03 7.80 -13.29
CA LYS A 114 6.10 6.55 -12.53
C LYS A 114 7.48 6.37 -11.95
N TRP A 115 7.69 6.82 -10.72
CA TRP A 115 9.01 6.85 -10.10
C TRP A 115 9.17 5.87 -8.93
N CYS A 116 8.08 5.45 -8.28
CA CYS A 116 8.16 4.57 -7.12
C CYS A 116 7.12 3.45 -7.13
N ALA A 117 7.59 2.23 -7.41
CA ALA A 117 6.78 1.02 -7.27
C ALA A 117 6.58 0.69 -5.78
N PHE A 118 5.38 0.22 -5.45
CA PHE A 118 5.07 -0.22 -4.09
C PHE A 118 5.68 -1.60 -3.82
N PHE A 119 6.42 -1.75 -2.73
CA PHE A 119 7.00 -3.01 -2.33
C PHE A 119 6.51 -3.47 -0.96
N LEU A 120 5.65 -4.49 -0.97
CA LEU A 120 5.07 -5.07 0.23
C LEU A 120 5.92 -6.19 0.78
N LEU A 121 6.87 -5.85 1.65
CA LEU A 121 7.70 -6.82 2.34
C LEU A 121 6.87 -7.82 3.16
N TYR A 122 5.72 -7.39 3.68
CA TYR A 122 4.86 -8.26 4.51
C TYR A 122 4.18 -9.38 3.70
N LYS A 123 3.83 -9.15 2.42
CA LYS A 123 3.20 -10.18 1.56
C LYS A 123 4.16 -11.33 1.21
N PHE A 124 5.47 -11.09 1.26
CA PHE A 124 6.50 -12.10 1.04
C PHE A 124 7.07 -12.71 2.32
N SER A 125 6.74 -12.13 3.49
CA SER A 125 7.17 -12.66 4.78
C SER A 125 6.36 -13.91 5.15
N SER A 126 6.99 -14.87 5.85
CA SER A 126 6.32 -15.99 6.52
C SER A 126 5.33 -15.53 7.61
N PHE A 127 5.30 -14.22 7.94
CA PHE A 127 4.29 -13.58 8.79
C PHE A 127 2.99 -13.24 8.04
N GLY A 128 3.01 -13.04 6.72
CA GLY A 128 1.81 -12.79 5.92
C GLY A 128 0.77 -13.92 6.01
N SER A 129 1.21 -15.16 6.23
CA SER A 129 0.34 -16.31 6.48
C SER A 129 -0.35 -16.27 7.86
N ARG A 130 0.26 -15.63 8.87
CA ARG A 130 -0.34 -15.43 10.20
C ARG A 130 -1.38 -14.32 10.21
N PHE A 131 -1.18 -13.26 9.42
CA PHE A 131 -2.17 -12.19 9.26
C PHE A 131 -3.45 -12.68 8.53
N ASN A 132 -3.29 -13.57 7.55
CA ASN A 132 -4.42 -14.22 6.87
C ASN A 132 -5.27 -15.11 7.80
N MET A 133 -4.69 -15.62 8.89
CA MET A 133 -5.40 -16.49 9.86
C MET A 133 -6.51 -15.74 10.61
N TYR A 134 -6.32 -14.45 10.91
CA TYR A 134 -7.31 -13.64 11.64
C TYR A 134 -8.50 -13.25 10.76
N ALA A 135 -8.25 -12.92 9.48
CA ALA A 135 -9.31 -12.69 8.48
C ALA A 135 -10.14 -13.96 8.22
N TYR A 136 -9.48 -15.12 8.06
CA TYR A 136 -10.18 -16.41 7.88
C TYR A 136 -11.02 -16.83 9.10
N LYS A 137 -10.52 -16.56 10.32
CA LYS A 137 -11.29 -16.83 11.56
C LYS A 137 -12.55 -15.97 11.64
N LYS A 138 -12.49 -14.68 11.25
CA LYS A 138 -13.64 -13.78 11.29
C LYS A 138 -14.71 -14.16 10.26
N VAL A 139 -14.29 -14.53 9.04
CA VAL A 139 -15.20 -15.04 7.99
C VAL A 139 -15.87 -16.34 8.43
N LYS A 140 -15.14 -17.28 9.04
CA LYS A 140 -15.70 -18.55 9.54
C LYS A 140 -16.67 -18.35 10.72
N ILE A 141 -16.40 -17.40 11.61
CA ILE A 141 -17.29 -17.06 12.74
C ILE A 141 -18.56 -16.36 12.24
N LEU A 142 -18.45 -15.45 11.27
CA LEU A 142 -19.59 -14.78 10.65
C LEU A 142 -20.46 -15.75 9.84
N GLN A 143 -19.86 -16.70 9.11
CA GLN A 143 -20.57 -17.77 8.41
C GLN A 143 -21.37 -18.67 9.37
N ASN A 144 -20.78 -18.99 10.53
CA ASN A 144 -21.43 -19.78 11.57
C ASN A 144 -22.56 -19.01 12.30
N LEU A 145 -22.41 -17.69 12.48
CA LEU A 145 -23.42 -16.84 13.13
C LEU A 145 -24.59 -16.46 12.21
N LEU A 146 -24.35 -16.36 10.90
CA LEU A 146 -25.36 -15.98 9.90
C LEU A 146 -26.03 -17.18 9.22
N GLY A 147 -25.65 -18.42 9.57
CA GLY A 147 -26.26 -19.64 9.02
C GLY A 147 -26.09 -19.80 7.51
N ILE A 148 -25.07 -19.18 6.92
CA ILE A 148 -24.81 -19.27 5.48
C ILE A 148 -23.98 -20.52 5.23
N SER A 149 -24.63 -21.64 4.98
CA SER A 149 -23.98 -22.76 4.30
C SER A 149 -24.09 -22.56 2.80
N ASN A 150 -22.98 -22.55 2.08
CA ASN A 150 -22.93 -23.23 0.79
C ASN A 150 -21.50 -23.61 0.40
N THR A 151 -21.31 -24.94 0.43
CA THR A 151 -20.75 -25.80 -0.61
C THR A 151 -19.53 -25.32 -1.42
N ASN A 152 -18.50 -26.17 -1.34
CA ASN A 152 -17.38 -26.35 -2.27
C ASN A 152 -16.19 -25.40 -2.14
N SER A 153 -15.48 -25.54 -1.01
CA SER A 153 -14.02 -25.53 -1.03
C SER A 153 -13.52 -26.96 -1.34
N GLU A 154 -13.32 -27.29 -2.61
CA GLU A 154 -12.30 -28.28 -2.97
C GLU A 154 -11.03 -27.54 -3.38
N ARG A 155 -10.18 -27.36 -2.38
CA ARG A 155 -8.81 -26.91 -2.50
C ARG A 155 -8.01 -28.12 -2.98
N ASN A 156 -7.81 -28.30 -4.29
CA ASN A 156 -6.83 -29.28 -4.77
C ASN A 156 -5.42 -28.67 -4.68
N SER A 157 -4.77 -28.98 -3.57
CA SER A 157 -3.34 -28.82 -3.33
C SER A 157 -2.59 -29.64 -4.37
N ASN A 158 -1.91 -28.99 -5.33
CA ASN A 158 -0.71 -29.55 -5.95
C ASN A 158 0.20 -28.45 -6.48
N ASN A 159 1.42 -28.43 -5.96
CA ASN A 159 2.56 -27.64 -6.41
C ASN A 159 2.65 -27.56 -7.94
N ARG A 160 2.51 -26.36 -8.52
CA ARG A 160 3.13 -26.02 -9.80
C ARG A 160 3.67 -24.59 -9.77
N LYS A 161 4.98 -24.49 -10.01
CA LYS A 161 5.70 -23.28 -10.47
C LYS A 161 4.82 -22.54 -11.48
N ILE A 162 4.41 -21.32 -11.15
CA ILE A 162 3.76 -20.45 -12.12
C ILE A 162 4.88 -19.82 -12.95
N HIS A 163 5.12 -20.36 -14.14
CA HIS A 163 5.86 -19.64 -15.18
C HIS A 163 4.90 -18.63 -15.81
N ILE A 164 5.17 -17.34 -15.58
CA ILE A 164 4.40 -16.25 -16.19
C ILE A 164 5.00 -16.04 -17.59
N HIS A 165 4.28 -16.47 -18.62
CA HIS A 165 4.57 -16.09 -20.00
C HIS A 165 3.96 -14.71 -20.25
N TYR A 166 4.78 -13.75 -20.70
CA TYR A 166 4.31 -12.48 -21.21
C TYR A 166 3.98 -12.67 -22.69
N ASP A 167 2.69 -12.62 -23.04
CA ASP A 167 2.29 -12.44 -24.43
C ASP A 167 2.17 -10.93 -24.69
N SER A 168 3.06 -10.45 -25.57
CA SER A 168 3.04 -9.10 -26.11
C SER A 168 1.85 -8.97 -27.07
N ALA A 169 0.95 -8.04 -26.80
CA ALA A 169 -0.14 -7.70 -27.72
C ALA A 169 0.39 -6.76 -28.81
N GLU A 170 0.89 -7.33 -29.90
CA GLU A 170 0.84 -6.69 -31.21
C GLU A 170 -0.23 -7.38 -32.07
N ASP A 171 -0.76 -6.60 -33.01
CA ASP A 171 -1.76 -6.92 -34.03
C ASP A 171 -3.23 -6.97 -33.59
N TYR A 172 -3.98 -5.93 -33.97
CA TYR A 172 -5.00 -6.02 -35.03
C TYR A 172 -5.54 -4.61 -35.34
N ARG A 173 -5.14 -4.04 -36.47
CA ARG A 173 -6.01 -3.22 -37.35
C ARG A 173 -5.36 -3.10 -38.75
N SER A 174 -5.75 -4.02 -39.62
CA SER A 174 -5.76 -3.83 -41.08
C SER A 174 -6.89 -4.67 -41.64
N THR A 175 -7.99 -4.01 -41.98
CA THR A 175 -8.91 -4.31 -43.08
C THR A 175 -9.63 -3.02 -43.41
#